data_AF-A0A350EPX5-F1
#
_entry.id   AF-A0A350EPX5-F1
#
_cell.length_a   1.000
_cell.length_b   1.000
_cell.length_c   1.000
_cell.angle_alpha   90.00
_cell.angle_beta   90.00
_cell.angle_gamma   90.00
#
_symmetry.space_group_name_H-M   'P 1'
#
loop_
_entity.id
_entity.type
_entity.pdbx_description
1 polymer ?
#
loop_
_entity_poly.entity_id
_entity_poly.type
_entity_poly.pdbx_seq_one_letter_code
_entity_poly.pdbx_strand_id
1 'polypeptide(L)'
;MHRPFRNRVLAAGMIAGAGLLATSVARADLAEDFNKKIRPIMERKCFECHDADVQKGDLNLARFASFDAVTSEPETWQHVLERVQAAEMPPKKKGKLDYGDLQSMMDWLRKLPKPEGVDCTKLASDRTASYYRGYVMSRRLNRDEYVNSVRDLFGAEFELPFSDLLPKDGGGGEGFDTAGDALFLSSIHIERYLDAADRVVMTVLPENRRAMSPEMKAARERLLVETPGIFTRSDTAAREVIAPLARKAWRRPVTDEEVDRLLTMFQRARDRGDSFEESLRLALKAVLISPHFLFL
;
A
#
# COMPACT_ATOMS: atom_id res chain seq x y z
N MET A 1 -6.98 -46.02 -52.87
CA MET A 1 -7.91 -46.72 -51.96
C MET A 1 -8.38 -45.70 -50.92
N HIS A 2 -9.54 -45.09 -51.19
CA HIS A 2 -10.15 -44.05 -50.35
C HIS A 2 -10.87 -44.65 -49.14
N ARG A 3 -10.65 -44.09 -47.94
CA ARG A 3 -11.68 -43.97 -46.90
C ARG A 3 -11.48 -42.68 -46.09
N PRO A 4 -12.52 -41.85 -45.91
CA PRO A 4 -12.41 -40.57 -45.21
C PRO A 4 -12.64 -40.72 -43.71
N PHE A 5 -11.92 -39.91 -42.92
CA PHE A 5 -12.18 -39.73 -41.49
C PHE A 5 -13.46 -38.88 -41.31
N ARG A 6 -14.36 -39.37 -40.45
CA ARG A 6 -15.69 -38.79 -40.18
C ARG A 6 -15.58 -37.49 -39.40
N ASN A 7 -16.18 -36.43 -39.94
CA ASN A 7 -16.56 -35.21 -39.21
C ASN A 7 -17.47 -35.56 -38.03
N ARG A 8 -17.09 -35.14 -36.82
CA ARG A 8 -18.01 -34.95 -35.70
C ARG A 8 -18.18 -33.45 -35.49
N VAL A 9 -19.28 -32.91 -35.99
CA VAL A 9 -19.79 -31.59 -35.60
C VAL A 9 -20.31 -31.73 -34.17
N LEU A 10 -19.62 -31.11 -33.21
CA LEU A 10 -20.18 -30.87 -31.88
C LEU A 10 -20.96 -29.56 -31.94
N ALA A 11 -22.26 -29.66 -31.75
CA ALA A 11 -23.17 -28.54 -31.62
C ALA A 11 -22.82 -27.73 -30.34
N ALA A 12 -22.39 -26.49 -30.52
CA ALA A 12 -22.29 -25.52 -29.44
C ALA A 12 -23.71 -25.01 -29.12
N GLY A 13 -24.35 -25.61 -28.11
CA GLY A 13 -25.59 -25.11 -27.54
C GLY A 13 -25.34 -23.82 -26.76
N MET A 14 -26.02 -22.75 -27.15
CA MET A 14 -26.09 -21.48 -26.44
C MET A 14 -26.59 -21.69 -25.00
N ILE A 15 -25.75 -21.38 -24.01
CA ILE A 15 -26.18 -21.03 -22.65
C ILE A 15 -25.80 -19.56 -22.45
N ALA A 16 -26.57 -18.66 -23.05
CA ALA A 16 -26.47 -17.22 -22.83
C ALA A 16 -27.85 -16.73 -22.37
N GLY A 17 -28.12 -16.81 -21.06
CA GLY A 17 -29.42 -16.41 -20.50
C GLY A 17 -29.44 -16.02 -19.03
N ALA A 18 -28.44 -16.40 -18.22
CA ALA A 18 -28.47 -16.17 -16.77
C ALA A 18 -27.94 -14.80 -16.32
N GLY A 19 -27.18 -14.08 -17.15
CA GLY A 19 -26.55 -12.81 -16.76
C GLY A 19 -27.43 -11.55 -16.84
N LEU A 20 -28.50 -11.57 -17.65
CA LEU A 20 -29.36 -10.40 -17.86
C LEU A 20 -30.45 -10.22 -16.79
N LEU A 21 -30.86 -11.30 -16.12
CA LEU A 21 -31.94 -11.24 -15.12
C LEU A 21 -31.44 -10.62 -13.80
N ALA A 22 -30.23 -10.96 -13.34
CA ALA A 22 -29.71 -10.49 -12.05
C ALA A 22 -29.43 -8.98 -11.98
N THR A 23 -29.01 -8.37 -13.09
CA THR A 23 -28.73 -6.92 -13.17
C THR A 23 -30.01 -6.09 -13.21
N SER A 24 -31.09 -6.61 -13.81
CA SER A 24 -32.39 -5.93 -13.87
C SER A 24 -33.08 -5.81 -12.51
N VAL A 25 -33.01 -6.87 -11.68
CA VAL A 25 -33.62 -6.91 -10.35
C VAL A 25 -32.90 -5.96 -9.38
N ALA A 26 -31.56 -5.99 -9.34
CA ALA A 26 -30.79 -5.09 -8.48
C ALA A 26 -30.98 -3.60 -8.83
N ARG A 27 -31.18 -3.28 -10.12
CA ARG A 27 -31.50 -1.91 -10.56
C ARG A 27 -32.91 -1.49 -10.12
N ALA A 28 -33.89 -2.39 -10.23
CA ALA A 28 -35.27 -2.13 -9.81
C ALA A 28 -35.35 -1.84 -8.30
N ASP A 29 -34.64 -2.62 -7.47
CA ASP A 29 -34.60 -2.43 -6.02
C ASP A 29 -33.98 -1.07 -5.64
N LEU A 30 -32.90 -0.66 -6.29
CA LEU A 30 -32.27 0.65 -6.05
C LEU A 30 -33.14 1.83 -6.50
N ALA A 31 -33.89 1.67 -7.58
CA ALA A 31 -34.82 2.68 -8.07
C ALA A 31 -36.04 2.82 -7.15
N GLU A 32 -36.53 1.71 -6.60
CA GLU A 32 -37.60 1.73 -5.61
C GLU A 32 -37.14 2.37 -4.30
N ASP A 33 -35.97 1.99 -3.79
CA ASP A 33 -35.35 2.59 -2.61
C ASP A 33 -35.12 4.09 -2.78
N PHE A 34 -34.71 4.52 -3.98
CA PHE A 34 -34.54 5.94 -4.29
C PHE A 34 -35.85 6.72 -4.04
N ASN A 35 -36.96 6.25 -4.61
CA ASN A 35 -38.24 6.93 -4.52
C ASN A 35 -38.86 6.86 -3.12
N LYS A 36 -38.78 5.69 -2.46
CA LYS A 36 -39.48 5.44 -1.18
C LYS A 36 -38.70 5.91 0.04
N LYS A 37 -37.36 5.91 -0.02
CA LYS A 37 -36.50 6.16 1.15
C LYS A 37 -35.59 7.36 0.94
N ILE A 38 -34.83 7.39 -0.16
CA ILE A 38 -33.74 8.36 -0.34
C ILE A 38 -34.24 9.76 -0.67
N ARG A 39 -35.15 9.89 -1.64
CA ARG A 39 -35.70 11.18 -2.05
C ARG A 39 -36.41 11.91 -0.89
N PRO A 40 -37.24 11.26 -0.06
CA PRO A 40 -37.76 11.88 1.16
C PRO A 40 -36.68 12.36 2.13
N ILE A 41 -35.57 11.63 2.30
CA ILE A 41 -34.45 12.08 3.14
C ILE A 41 -33.81 13.34 2.53
N MET A 42 -33.58 13.35 1.22
CA MET A 42 -33.00 14.49 0.50
C MET A 42 -33.88 15.74 0.59
N GLU A 43 -35.20 15.59 0.42
CA GLU A 43 -36.16 16.68 0.57
C GLU A 43 -36.09 17.32 1.96
N ARG A 44 -35.96 16.50 3.01
CA ARG A 44 -35.88 16.98 4.40
C ARG A 44 -34.52 17.57 4.79
N LYS A 45 -33.41 17.05 4.23
CA LYS A 45 -32.05 17.25 4.78
C LYS A 45 -31.05 17.87 3.82
N CYS A 46 -31.33 17.85 2.51
CA CYS A 46 -30.40 18.30 1.47
C CYS A 46 -30.92 19.49 0.68
N PHE A 47 -32.22 19.51 0.33
CA PHE A 47 -32.78 20.51 -0.60
C PHE A 47 -32.80 21.93 -0.05
N GLU A 48 -32.86 22.12 1.28
CA GLU A 48 -32.75 23.47 1.88
C GLU A 48 -31.45 24.21 1.49
N CYS A 49 -30.41 23.49 1.06
CA CYS A 49 -29.15 24.08 0.60
C CYS A 49 -28.79 23.71 -0.85
N HIS A 50 -29.32 22.62 -1.38
CA HIS A 50 -28.95 22.06 -2.69
C HIS A 50 -30.18 21.85 -3.60
N ASP A 51 -31.04 22.86 -3.70
CA ASP A 51 -32.15 22.90 -4.66
C ASP A 51 -31.82 23.77 -5.88
N ALA A 52 -32.83 24.09 -6.70
CA ALA A 52 -32.65 24.91 -7.90
C ALA A 52 -32.35 26.39 -7.60
N ASP A 53 -32.69 26.89 -6.41
CA ASP A 53 -32.60 28.31 -6.07
C ASP A 53 -31.32 28.64 -5.29
N VAL A 54 -30.98 27.81 -4.29
CA VAL A 54 -29.87 28.08 -3.35
C VAL A 54 -28.54 27.55 -3.87
N GLN A 55 -28.52 26.35 -4.47
CA GLN A 55 -27.35 25.72 -5.10
C GLN A 55 -26.01 25.88 -4.35
N LYS A 56 -25.96 25.65 -3.03
CA LYS A 56 -24.70 25.81 -2.27
C LYS A 56 -23.63 24.87 -2.82
N GLY A 57 -22.43 25.41 -3.04
CA GLY A 57 -21.32 24.66 -3.63
C GLY A 57 -21.59 24.22 -5.06
N ASP A 58 -22.36 25.03 -5.81
CA ASP A 58 -22.73 24.82 -7.22
C ASP A 58 -23.42 23.47 -7.48
N LEU A 59 -24.20 22.99 -6.50
CA LEU A 59 -24.86 21.70 -6.54
C LEU A 59 -26.38 21.84 -6.39
N ASN A 60 -27.11 21.46 -7.44
CA ASN A 60 -28.56 21.27 -7.44
C ASN A 60 -28.89 19.77 -7.44
N LEU A 61 -29.37 19.26 -6.29
CA LEU A 61 -29.81 17.88 -6.15
C LEU A 61 -31.29 17.69 -6.51
N ALA A 62 -32.10 18.74 -6.50
CA ALA A 62 -33.53 18.66 -6.80
C ALA A 62 -33.83 18.28 -8.27
N ARG A 63 -32.89 18.52 -9.19
CA ARG A 63 -33.01 18.12 -10.60
C ARG A 63 -32.97 16.61 -10.82
N PHE A 64 -32.46 15.83 -9.87
CA PHE A 64 -32.44 14.38 -9.95
C PHE A 64 -33.81 13.82 -9.52
N ALA A 65 -34.81 13.95 -10.39
CA ALA A 65 -36.18 13.53 -10.12
C ALA A 65 -36.41 12.01 -10.25
N SER A 66 -35.46 11.27 -10.84
CA SER A 66 -35.55 9.83 -11.08
C SER A 66 -34.21 9.13 -10.86
N PHE A 67 -34.26 7.81 -10.62
CA PHE A 67 -33.06 6.98 -10.51
C PHE A 67 -32.21 7.00 -11.79
N ASP A 68 -32.84 7.11 -12.97
CA ASP A 68 -32.09 7.20 -14.22
C ASP A 68 -31.23 8.48 -14.27
N ALA A 69 -31.78 9.62 -13.83
CA ALA A 69 -31.04 10.87 -13.71
C ALA A 69 -29.89 10.77 -12.70
N VAL A 70 -30.06 10.01 -11.62
CA VAL A 70 -28.97 9.71 -10.67
C VAL A 70 -27.84 8.97 -11.39
N THR A 71 -28.18 7.89 -12.09
CA THR A 71 -27.18 7.02 -12.72
C THR A 71 -26.50 7.63 -13.94
N SER A 72 -27.08 8.67 -14.55
CA SER A 72 -26.43 9.38 -15.67
C SER A 72 -25.26 10.26 -15.24
N GLU A 73 -25.11 10.55 -13.93
CA GLU A 73 -24.07 11.44 -13.41
C GLU A 73 -23.31 10.83 -12.22
N PRO A 74 -22.56 9.74 -12.45
CA PRO A 74 -21.88 9.01 -11.38
C PRO A 74 -20.84 9.84 -10.63
N GLU A 75 -20.21 10.84 -11.27
CA GLU A 75 -19.26 11.76 -10.62
C GLU A 75 -19.92 12.59 -9.51
N THR A 76 -21.09 13.17 -9.79
CA THR A 76 -21.82 13.97 -8.81
C THR A 76 -22.21 13.13 -7.60
N TRP A 77 -22.71 11.92 -7.85
CA TRP A 77 -23.17 11.03 -6.79
C TRP A 77 -22.03 10.36 -6.01
N GLN A 78 -20.87 10.19 -6.64
CA GLN A 78 -19.63 9.84 -5.96
C GLN A 78 -19.21 10.97 -5.00
N HIS A 79 -19.31 12.23 -5.40
CA HIS A 79 -19.02 13.36 -4.52
C HIS A 79 -20.01 13.45 -3.34
N VAL A 80 -21.30 13.20 -3.57
CA VAL A 80 -22.32 13.13 -2.51
C VAL A 80 -21.98 12.03 -1.51
N LEU A 81 -21.63 10.83 -1.98
CA LEU A 81 -21.17 9.73 -1.13
C LEU A 81 -20.01 10.15 -0.24
N GLU A 82 -18.98 10.76 -0.81
CA GLU A 82 -17.78 11.18 -0.08
C GLU A 82 -18.12 12.18 1.04
N ARG A 83 -18.96 13.19 0.77
CA ARG A 83 -19.31 14.23 1.76
C ARG A 83 -20.23 13.71 2.86
N VAL A 84 -21.18 12.83 2.53
CA VAL A 84 -22.06 12.19 3.52
C VAL A 84 -21.27 11.20 4.38
N GLN A 85 -20.40 10.39 3.76
CA GLN A 85 -19.53 9.43 4.47
C GLN A 85 -18.57 10.13 5.45
N ALA A 86 -18.07 11.31 5.10
CA ALA A 86 -17.25 12.13 5.97
C ALA A 86 -18.03 12.87 7.09
N ALA A 87 -19.36 12.72 7.13
CA ALA A 87 -20.26 13.46 8.02
C ALA A 87 -20.10 14.99 7.92
N GLU A 88 -19.69 15.50 6.75
CA GLU A 88 -19.64 16.92 6.45
C GLU A 88 -21.02 17.47 6.05
N MET A 89 -21.83 16.61 5.42
CA MET A 89 -23.19 16.91 5.02
C MET A 89 -24.21 16.06 5.79
N PRO A 90 -25.31 16.66 6.28
CA PRO A 90 -25.60 18.10 6.29
C PRO A 90 -24.67 18.89 7.25
N PRO A 91 -24.45 20.21 7.00
CA PRO A 91 -23.56 21.01 7.83
C PRO A 91 -24.00 21.03 9.31
N LYS A 92 -23.04 21.14 10.24
CA LYS A 92 -23.32 21.13 11.70
C LYS A 92 -24.46 22.06 12.13
N LYS A 93 -24.58 23.23 11.51
CA LYS A 93 -25.63 24.24 11.79
C LYS A 93 -27.03 23.83 11.34
N LYS A 94 -27.17 22.85 10.44
CA LYS A 94 -28.44 22.38 9.86
C LYS A 94 -28.91 21.04 10.44
N GLY A 95 -28.18 20.52 11.43
CA GLY A 95 -28.51 19.26 12.11
C GLY A 95 -28.05 18.05 11.29
N LYS A 96 -27.72 16.96 11.99
CA LYS A 96 -27.24 15.73 11.38
C LYS A 96 -28.39 14.90 10.79
N LEU A 97 -28.04 13.96 9.92
CA LEU A 97 -28.89 12.80 9.66
C LEU A 97 -28.99 11.97 10.94
N ASP A 98 -30.18 11.44 11.24
CA ASP A 98 -30.29 10.42 12.26
C ASP A 98 -29.62 9.12 11.77
N TYR A 99 -29.40 8.19 12.69
CA TYR A 99 -28.68 6.96 12.37
C TYR A 99 -29.38 6.10 11.30
N GLY A 100 -30.72 6.05 11.30
CA GLY A 100 -31.48 5.24 10.34
C GLY A 100 -31.46 5.83 8.93
N ASP A 101 -31.63 7.16 8.83
CA ASP A 101 -31.53 7.91 7.59
C ASP A 101 -30.09 7.83 7.03
N LEU A 102 -29.07 8.00 7.87
CA LEU A 102 -27.66 7.91 7.47
C LEU A 102 -27.32 6.50 6.95
N GLN A 103 -27.75 5.45 7.65
CA GLN A 103 -27.51 4.07 7.24
C GLN A 103 -28.18 3.78 5.90
N SER A 104 -29.45 4.17 5.74
CA SER A 104 -30.21 3.98 4.50
C SER A 104 -29.57 4.71 3.32
N MET A 105 -29.12 5.96 3.55
CA MET A 105 -28.41 6.76 2.56
C MET A 105 -27.07 6.13 2.18
N MET A 106 -26.28 5.67 3.15
CA MET A 106 -24.96 5.07 2.91
C MET A 106 -25.05 3.74 2.17
N ASP A 107 -26.00 2.89 2.54
CA ASP A 107 -26.18 1.58 1.90
C ASP A 107 -26.63 1.73 0.44
N TRP A 108 -27.43 2.76 0.13
CA TRP A 108 -27.84 3.06 -1.24
C TRP A 108 -26.70 3.71 -2.05
N LEU A 109 -26.04 4.75 -1.53
CA LEU A 109 -24.96 5.46 -2.23
C LEU A 109 -23.75 4.57 -2.55
N ARG A 110 -23.44 3.58 -1.70
CA ARG A 110 -22.36 2.61 -1.95
C ARG A 110 -22.65 1.67 -3.11
N LYS A 111 -23.93 1.39 -3.39
CA LYS A 111 -24.38 0.48 -4.46
C LYS A 111 -24.56 1.17 -5.82
N LEU A 112 -24.49 2.51 -5.87
CA LEU A 112 -24.53 3.23 -7.13
C LEU A 112 -23.33 2.89 -8.03
N PRO A 113 -23.50 2.91 -9.36
CA PRO A 113 -22.38 2.80 -10.30
C PRO A 113 -21.30 3.82 -9.98
N LYS A 114 -20.05 3.35 -9.92
CA LYS A 114 -18.88 4.21 -9.68
C LYS A 114 -18.35 4.76 -10.99
N PRO A 115 -17.85 6.01 -11.02
CA PRO A 115 -17.18 6.52 -12.21
C PRO A 115 -15.92 5.70 -12.52
N GLU A 116 -15.50 5.71 -13.78
CA GLU A 116 -14.25 5.07 -14.20
C GLU A 116 -13.06 5.78 -13.54
N GLY A 117 -12.13 5.01 -12.96
CA GLY A 117 -10.94 5.57 -12.31
C GLY A 117 -11.05 5.85 -10.81
N VAL A 118 -12.16 5.49 -10.15
CA VAL A 118 -12.20 5.48 -8.67
C VAL A 118 -11.34 4.35 -8.14
N ASP A 119 -10.19 4.71 -7.56
CA ASP A 119 -9.33 3.78 -6.84
C ASP A 119 -9.87 3.51 -5.44
N CYS A 120 -10.63 2.42 -5.30
CA CYS A 120 -11.16 1.97 -4.02
C CYS A 120 -10.08 1.51 -3.02
N THR A 121 -8.80 1.44 -3.41
CA THR A 121 -7.68 1.10 -2.52
C THR A 121 -7.04 2.35 -1.90
N LYS A 122 -7.26 3.53 -2.47
CA LYS A 122 -6.75 4.79 -1.95
C LYS A 122 -7.68 5.35 -0.88
N LEU A 123 -7.35 5.11 0.39
CA LEU A 123 -8.09 5.65 1.55
C LEU A 123 -8.23 7.19 1.46
N ALA A 124 -7.12 7.89 1.18
CA ALA A 124 -7.09 9.35 1.03
C ALA A 124 -6.81 9.75 -0.43
N SER A 125 -7.86 10.02 -1.22
CA SER A 125 -7.75 10.67 -2.53
C SER A 125 -7.69 12.18 -2.38
N ASP A 126 -7.39 12.92 -3.46
CA ASP A 126 -7.38 14.39 -3.44
C ASP A 126 -8.74 14.97 -2.98
N ARG A 127 -9.83 14.22 -3.20
CA ARG A 127 -11.20 14.56 -2.78
C ARG A 127 -11.47 14.25 -1.31
N THR A 128 -10.79 13.25 -0.73
CA THR A 128 -11.02 12.74 0.64
C THR A 128 -9.90 13.05 1.62
N ALA A 129 -8.78 13.64 1.18
CA ALA A 129 -7.63 13.98 2.02
C ALA A 129 -8.02 14.88 3.21
N SER A 130 -8.99 15.78 3.03
CA SER A 130 -9.49 16.64 4.11
C SER A 130 -10.21 15.88 5.23
N TYR A 131 -10.66 14.64 4.99
CA TYR A 131 -11.37 13.82 5.97
C TYR A 131 -10.43 13.19 7.01
N TYR A 132 -9.16 13.01 6.64
CA TYR A 132 -8.14 12.48 7.51
C TYR A 132 -7.50 13.64 8.27
N ARG A 133 -8.01 13.89 9.49
CA ARG A 133 -7.45 14.91 10.38
C ARG A 133 -6.12 14.42 10.95
N GLY A 134 -5.08 15.23 10.76
CA GLY A 134 -3.71 14.91 11.16
C GLY A 134 -2.87 14.56 9.93
N TYR A 135 -1.69 15.15 9.82
CA TYR A 135 -0.74 14.75 8.79
C TYR A 135 -0.21 13.37 9.17
N VAL A 136 -0.37 12.39 8.27
CA VAL A 136 0.44 11.16 8.34
C VAL A 136 1.83 11.57 7.88
N MET A 137 2.61 12.09 8.82
CA MET A 137 4.01 12.40 8.57
C MET A 137 4.73 11.08 8.37
N SER A 138 5.38 10.90 7.22
CA SER A 138 6.32 9.80 7.10
C SER A 138 7.37 9.98 8.18
N ARG A 139 7.54 8.95 9.00
CA ARG A 139 8.49 8.95 10.11
C ARG A 139 9.53 7.90 9.86
N ARG A 140 10.76 8.16 10.28
CA ARG A 140 11.76 7.09 10.30
C ARG A 140 11.41 6.06 11.37
N LEU A 141 11.96 4.87 11.23
CA LEU A 141 12.03 3.91 12.32
C LEU A 141 12.80 4.55 13.47
N ASN A 142 12.24 4.43 14.67
CA ASN A 142 13.00 4.70 15.88
C ASN A 142 14.10 3.64 16.04
N ARG A 143 15.03 3.85 16.97
CA ARG A 143 16.19 2.97 17.16
C ARG A 143 15.77 1.53 17.38
N ASP A 144 14.80 1.31 18.27
CA ASP A 144 14.39 -0.02 18.69
C ASP A 144 13.62 -0.73 17.55
N GLU A 145 12.82 0.01 16.79
CA GLU A 145 12.17 -0.46 15.56
C GLU A 145 13.18 -0.84 14.48
N TYR A 146 14.26 -0.07 14.29
CA TYR A 146 15.34 -0.43 13.34
C TYR A 146 16.02 -1.73 13.76
N VAL A 147 16.39 -1.87 15.05
CA VAL A 147 17.05 -3.08 15.57
C VAL A 147 16.14 -4.30 15.40
N ASN A 148 14.86 -4.18 15.76
CA ASN A 148 13.90 -5.26 15.61
C ASN A 148 13.66 -5.61 14.12
N SER A 149 13.64 -4.61 13.24
CA SER A 149 13.49 -4.83 11.79
C SER A 149 14.68 -5.59 11.21
N VAL A 150 15.90 -5.26 11.63
CA VAL A 150 17.11 -5.99 11.22
C VAL A 150 17.09 -7.43 11.73
N ARG A 151 16.76 -7.61 13.02
CA ARG A 151 16.64 -8.93 13.64
C ARG A 151 15.62 -9.81 12.91
N ASP A 152 14.44 -9.27 12.60
CA ASP A 152 13.40 -10.02 11.86
C ASP A 152 13.81 -10.31 10.41
N LEU A 153 14.46 -9.34 9.74
CA LEU A 153 14.90 -9.48 8.37
C LEU A 153 15.86 -10.66 8.22
N PHE A 154 16.90 -10.72 9.05
CA PHE A 154 17.91 -11.78 9.04
C PHE A 154 17.58 -12.98 9.92
N GLY A 155 16.51 -12.92 10.72
CA GLY A 155 16.09 -13.97 11.65
C GLY A 155 17.20 -14.38 12.62
N ALA A 156 17.85 -13.40 13.24
CA ALA A 156 19.02 -13.61 14.09
C ALA A 156 19.24 -12.44 15.05
N GLU A 157 19.69 -12.73 16.27
CA GLU A 157 20.10 -11.72 17.25
C GLU A 157 21.50 -11.17 16.97
N PHE A 158 21.65 -9.85 16.95
CA PHE A 158 22.93 -9.18 16.69
C PHE A 158 23.54 -8.67 17.99
N GLU A 159 24.71 -9.22 18.36
CA GLU A 159 25.52 -8.74 19.49
C GLU A 159 26.28 -7.45 19.10
N LEU A 160 25.55 -6.40 18.73
CA LEU A 160 26.09 -5.09 18.38
C LEU A 160 25.65 -4.04 19.41
N PRO A 161 26.50 -3.05 19.74
CA PRO A 161 26.17 -2.00 20.69
C PRO A 161 25.25 -0.94 20.04
N PHE A 162 24.04 -1.33 19.63
CA PHE A 162 23.11 -0.43 18.92
C PHE A 162 22.75 0.83 19.72
N SER A 163 22.80 0.77 21.05
CA SER A 163 22.63 1.95 21.92
C SER A 163 23.67 3.03 21.67
N ASP A 164 24.88 2.64 21.27
CA ASP A 164 26.02 3.52 21.04
C ASP A 164 26.15 3.86 19.55
N LEU A 165 25.64 2.99 18.68
CA LEU A 165 25.62 3.19 17.24
C LEU A 165 24.52 4.16 16.83
N LEU A 166 23.31 4.03 17.38
CA LEU A 166 22.14 4.80 16.98
C LEU A 166 21.73 5.76 18.10
N PRO A 167 21.57 7.07 17.81
CA PRO A 167 21.10 8.03 18.79
C PRO A 167 19.75 7.61 19.38
N LYS A 168 19.53 7.92 20.66
CA LYS A 168 18.22 7.72 21.28
C LYS A 168 17.22 8.74 20.72
N ASP A 169 16.03 8.27 20.41
CA ASP A 169 14.94 9.10 19.92
C ASP A 169 14.32 9.95 21.03
N GLY A 170 13.92 11.17 20.68
CA GLY A 170 13.20 12.07 21.59
C GLY A 170 11.71 11.73 21.63
N GLY A 171 11.09 11.85 22.81
CA GLY A 171 9.68 11.51 23.01
C GLY A 171 8.67 12.56 22.50
N GLY A 172 9.10 13.57 21.74
CA GLY A 172 8.23 14.62 21.20
C GLY A 172 7.47 15.48 22.21
N GLY A 173 7.85 15.46 23.50
CA GLY A 173 7.10 16.11 24.59
C GLY A 173 5.98 15.24 25.18
N GLU A 174 5.43 14.30 24.40
CA GLU A 174 4.37 13.37 24.80
C GLU A 174 4.90 12.07 25.44
N GLY A 175 6.22 11.88 25.46
CA GLY A 175 6.89 10.74 26.11
C GLY A 175 6.98 9.47 25.26
N PHE A 176 6.50 9.50 24.02
CA PHE A 176 6.57 8.38 23.08
C PHE A 176 7.66 8.61 22.04
N ASP A 177 8.56 7.63 21.88
CA ASP A 177 9.64 7.63 20.89
C ASP A 177 9.18 7.26 19.47
N THR A 178 7.87 7.19 19.24
CA THR A 178 7.24 6.93 17.94
C THR A 178 6.53 8.16 17.35
N ALA A 179 6.63 9.31 18.03
CA ALA A 179 6.06 10.56 17.59
C ALA A 179 6.74 11.04 16.29
N GLY A 180 5.99 11.05 15.17
CA GLY A 180 6.56 11.28 13.84
C GLY A 180 7.17 12.68 13.64
N ASP A 181 6.64 13.69 14.33
CA ASP A 181 7.16 15.06 14.38
C ASP A 181 8.48 15.19 15.17
N ALA A 182 8.76 14.24 16.07
CA ALA A 182 10.02 14.17 16.82
C ALA A 182 11.10 13.31 16.12
N LEU A 183 10.71 12.48 15.15
CA LEU A 183 11.59 11.54 14.43
C LEU A 183 12.15 12.14 13.14
N PHE A 184 12.79 13.32 13.25
CA PHE A 184 13.50 13.90 12.12
C PHE A 184 14.79 13.14 11.81
N LEU A 185 15.22 13.21 10.54
CA LEU A 185 16.50 12.66 10.07
C LEU A 185 17.52 13.79 9.95
N SER A 186 18.62 13.69 10.71
CA SER A 186 19.76 14.61 10.59
C SER A 186 20.98 13.90 10.00
N SER A 187 22.01 14.65 9.62
CA SER A 187 23.23 14.09 9.02
C SER A 187 23.88 13.00 9.88
N ILE A 188 23.90 13.19 11.21
CA ILE A 188 24.43 12.18 12.14
C ILE A 188 23.62 10.88 12.06
N HIS A 189 22.30 10.94 11.89
CA HIS A 189 21.51 9.72 11.76
C HIS A 189 21.88 8.94 10.50
N ILE A 190 22.11 9.62 9.37
CA ILE A 190 22.51 8.96 8.11
C ILE A 190 23.85 8.25 8.28
N GLU A 191 24.84 8.93 8.88
CA GLU A 191 26.15 8.34 9.18
C GLU A 191 26.03 7.11 10.09
N ARG A 192 25.17 7.19 11.11
CA ARG A 192 24.94 6.11 12.06
C ARG A 192 24.17 4.94 11.46
N TYR A 193 23.18 5.17 10.60
CA TYR A 193 22.52 4.11 9.85
C TYR A 193 23.48 3.43 8.87
N LEU A 194 24.39 4.19 8.24
CA LEU A 194 25.44 3.63 7.40
C LEU A 194 26.39 2.72 8.20
N ASP A 195 26.88 3.16 9.36
CA ASP A 195 27.75 2.33 10.23
C ASP A 195 27.00 1.09 10.77
N ALA A 196 25.76 1.27 11.23
CA ALA A 196 24.94 0.17 11.72
C ALA A 196 24.67 -0.88 10.62
N ALA A 197 24.28 -0.45 9.42
CA ALA A 197 24.06 -1.34 8.28
C ALA A 197 25.35 -2.07 7.86
N ASP A 198 26.50 -1.40 7.92
CA ASP A 198 27.80 -2.00 7.65
C ASP A 198 28.11 -3.15 8.61
N ARG A 199 28.00 -2.88 9.92
CA ARG A 199 28.25 -3.86 10.98
C ARG A 199 27.31 -5.05 10.89
N VAL A 200 26.02 -4.80 10.70
CA VAL A 200 25.00 -5.86 10.52
C VAL A 200 25.40 -6.78 9.36
N VAL A 201 25.70 -6.22 8.20
CA VAL A 201 26.04 -6.99 7.02
C VAL A 201 27.37 -7.73 7.17
N MET A 202 28.37 -7.12 7.83
CA MET A 202 29.64 -7.77 8.14
C MET A 202 29.48 -8.92 9.14
N THR A 203 28.53 -8.83 10.09
CA THR A 203 28.24 -9.92 11.03
C THR A 203 27.61 -11.11 10.31
N VAL A 204 26.69 -10.88 9.36
CA VAL A 204 26.03 -11.96 8.60
C VAL A 204 26.96 -12.57 7.56
N LEU A 205 27.75 -11.75 6.87
CA LEU A 205 28.69 -12.18 5.84
C LEU A 205 30.13 -11.86 6.26
N PRO A 206 30.72 -12.49 7.30
CA PRO A 206 32.05 -12.14 7.75
C PRO A 206 33.15 -12.65 6.80
N GLU A 207 34.31 -12.00 6.81
CA GLU A 207 35.49 -12.50 6.09
C GLU A 207 35.97 -13.84 6.68
N ASN A 208 36.02 -13.93 8.02
CA ASN A 208 36.37 -15.14 8.73
C ASN A 208 35.14 -15.84 9.31
N ARG A 209 34.76 -16.97 8.70
CA ARG A 209 33.58 -17.75 9.09
C ARG A 209 33.78 -18.65 10.31
N ARG A 210 35.03 -18.87 10.76
CA ARG A 210 35.34 -19.82 11.84
C ARG A 210 34.73 -19.42 13.17
N ALA A 211 34.57 -18.11 13.40
CA ALA A 211 34.07 -17.56 14.66
C ALA A 211 32.54 -17.33 14.67
N MET A 212 31.79 -17.76 13.64
CA MET A 212 30.35 -17.54 13.60
C MET A 212 29.61 -18.41 14.62
N SER A 213 28.67 -17.79 15.35
CA SER A 213 27.71 -18.50 16.18
C SER A 213 26.79 -19.39 15.31
N PRO A 214 26.18 -20.46 15.88
CA PRO A 214 25.22 -21.29 15.16
C PRO A 214 24.06 -20.48 14.56
N GLU A 215 23.58 -19.47 15.30
CA GLU A 215 22.51 -18.59 14.86
C GLU A 215 22.92 -17.74 13.63
N MET A 216 24.13 -17.17 13.65
CA MET A 216 24.65 -16.42 12.49
C MET A 216 24.89 -17.31 11.27
N LYS A 217 25.29 -18.56 11.46
CA LYS A 217 25.41 -19.52 10.35
C LYS A 217 24.05 -19.75 9.68
N ALA A 218 23.00 -19.98 10.48
CA ALA A 218 21.65 -20.14 9.98
C ALA A 218 21.12 -18.86 9.30
N ALA A 219 21.45 -17.67 9.83
CA ALA A 219 21.12 -16.39 9.22
C ALA A 219 21.76 -16.24 7.83
N ARG A 220 23.05 -16.58 7.73
CA ARG A 220 23.80 -16.56 6.48
C ARG A 220 23.26 -17.55 5.46
N GLU A 221 22.91 -18.77 5.87
CA GLU A 221 22.30 -19.78 4.99
C GLU A 221 20.93 -19.33 4.47
N ARG A 222 20.11 -18.69 5.30
CA ARG A 222 18.83 -18.11 4.89
C ARG A 222 18.98 -16.93 3.93
N LEU A 223 20.05 -16.16 4.06
CA LEU A 223 20.36 -15.05 3.17
C LEU A 223 20.90 -15.55 1.81
N LEU A 224 21.88 -16.45 1.83
CA LEU A 224 22.58 -16.95 0.63
C LEU A 224 21.82 -18.13 0.00
N VAL A 225 20.60 -17.85 -0.47
CA VAL A 225 19.75 -18.85 -1.15
C VAL A 225 20.37 -19.38 -2.45
N GLU A 226 21.25 -18.61 -3.08
CA GLU A 226 21.99 -18.99 -4.28
C GLU A 226 23.43 -18.46 -4.22
N THR A 227 24.38 -19.22 -4.77
CA THR A 227 25.79 -18.84 -4.85
C THR A 227 26.35 -19.07 -6.25
N PRO A 228 27.35 -18.27 -6.69
CA PRO A 228 27.97 -18.48 -7.99
C PRO A 228 28.63 -19.86 -8.06
N GLY A 229 28.45 -20.53 -9.19
CA GLY A 229 28.96 -21.87 -9.41
C GLY A 229 29.16 -22.15 -10.91
N ILE A 230 29.30 -23.43 -11.25
CA ILE A 230 29.54 -23.86 -12.64
C ILE A 230 28.37 -23.45 -13.55
N PHE A 231 27.13 -23.53 -13.04
CA PHE A 231 25.91 -23.28 -13.82
C PHE A 231 25.27 -21.91 -13.53
N THR A 232 25.68 -21.25 -12.44
CA THR A 232 25.06 -20.00 -12.00
C THR A 232 26.09 -18.89 -12.03
N ARG A 233 25.82 -17.87 -12.86
CA ARG A 233 26.66 -16.69 -12.95
C ARG A 233 26.52 -15.83 -11.69
N SER A 234 27.56 -15.06 -11.40
CA SER A 234 27.62 -14.20 -10.21
C SER A 234 26.52 -13.13 -10.17
N ASP A 235 26.14 -12.57 -11.31
CA ASP A 235 25.06 -11.58 -11.43
C ASP A 235 23.70 -12.22 -11.16
N THR A 236 23.45 -13.40 -11.73
CA THR A 236 22.23 -14.19 -11.48
C THR A 236 22.11 -14.58 -10.02
N ALA A 237 23.16 -15.15 -9.41
CA ALA A 237 23.15 -15.52 -7.99
C ALA A 237 22.90 -14.30 -7.09
N ALA A 238 23.51 -13.16 -7.39
CA ALA A 238 23.29 -11.93 -6.62
C ALA A 238 21.84 -11.45 -6.70
N ARG A 239 21.20 -11.54 -7.88
CA ARG A 239 19.80 -11.16 -8.06
C ARG A 239 18.87 -12.03 -7.21
N GLU A 240 19.08 -13.34 -7.19
CA GLU A 240 18.31 -14.30 -6.39
C GLU A 240 18.47 -14.07 -4.88
N VAL A 241 19.58 -13.51 -4.43
CA VAL A 241 19.79 -13.12 -3.02
C VAL A 241 19.16 -11.75 -2.70
N ILE A 242 19.41 -10.75 -3.55
CA ILE A 242 19.05 -9.35 -3.28
C ILE A 242 17.54 -9.12 -3.37
N ALA A 243 16.87 -9.67 -4.40
CA ALA A 243 15.46 -9.36 -4.65
C ALA A 243 14.52 -9.82 -3.52
N PRO A 244 14.62 -11.06 -3.00
CA PRO A 244 13.79 -11.50 -1.88
C PRO A 244 14.06 -10.71 -0.59
N LEU A 245 15.33 -10.39 -0.32
CA LEU A 245 15.69 -9.60 0.86
C LEU A 245 15.13 -8.18 0.75
N ALA A 246 15.28 -7.51 -0.40
CA ALA A 246 14.75 -6.17 -0.62
C ALA A 246 13.21 -6.15 -0.50
N ARG A 247 12.53 -7.16 -1.06
CA ARG A 247 11.07 -7.32 -0.90
C ARG A 247 10.65 -7.43 0.56
N LYS A 248 11.35 -8.25 1.35
CA LYS A 248 11.07 -8.41 2.78
C LYS A 248 11.40 -7.13 3.56
N ALA A 249 12.56 -6.53 3.31
CA ALA A 249 13.04 -5.31 3.97
C ALA A 249 12.11 -4.12 3.73
N TRP A 250 11.70 -3.89 2.48
CA TRP A 250 10.86 -2.76 2.10
C TRP A 250 9.36 -3.04 2.26
N ARG A 251 9.00 -4.27 2.68
CA ARG A 251 7.63 -4.69 2.99
C ARG A 251 6.65 -4.46 1.83
N ARG A 252 7.14 -4.54 0.59
CA ARG A 252 6.36 -4.33 -0.63
C ARG A 252 6.95 -5.10 -1.82
N PRO A 253 6.19 -5.27 -2.91
CA PRO A 253 6.75 -5.72 -4.18
C PRO A 253 7.89 -4.78 -4.62
N VAL A 254 9.01 -5.37 -5.03
CA VAL A 254 10.15 -4.67 -5.63
C VAL A 254 10.06 -4.76 -7.14
N THR A 255 10.38 -3.65 -7.82
CA THR A 255 10.43 -3.59 -9.28
C THR A 255 11.77 -4.09 -9.80
N ASP A 256 11.84 -4.50 -11.07
CA ASP A 256 13.08 -4.95 -11.67
C ASP A 256 14.13 -3.82 -11.71
N GLU A 257 13.70 -2.58 -11.96
CA GLU A 257 14.58 -1.41 -11.97
C GLU A 257 15.18 -1.13 -10.59
N GLU A 258 14.46 -1.41 -9.51
CA GLU A 258 14.96 -1.29 -8.14
C GLU A 258 16.03 -2.34 -7.84
N VAL A 259 15.79 -3.58 -8.25
CA VAL A 259 16.75 -4.67 -8.11
C VAL A 259 18.01 -4.37 -8.94
N ASP A 260 17.86 -3.85 -10.16
CA ASP A 260 18.99 -3.50 -11.03
C ASP A 260 19.87 -2.38 -10.45
N ARG A 261 19.26 -1.40 -9.76
CA ARG A 261 20.04 -0.37 -9.04
C ARG A 261 20.88 -0.97 -7.91
N LEU A 262 20.35 -1.95 -7.18
CA LEU A 262 21.10 -2.67 -6.14
C LEU A 262 22.20 -3.56 -6.76
N LEU A 263 21.90 -4.22 -7.87
CA LEU A 263 22.87 -5.02 -8.64
C LEU A 263 24.00 -4.17 -9.19
N THR A 264 23.75 -2.92 -9.56
CA THR A 264 24.80 -1.97 -9.96
C THR A 264 25.82 -1.76 -8.85
N MET A 265 25.38 -1.70 -7.58
CA MET A 265 26.29 -1.58 -6.43
C MET A 265 27.11 -2.85 -6.24
N PHE A 266 26.47 -4.01 -6.37
CA PHE A 266 27.15 -5.31 -6.38
C PHE A 266 28.22 -5.37 -7.49
N GLN A 267 27.88 -4.99 -8.72
CA GLN A 267 28.76 -5.03 -9.88
C GLN A 267 29.98 -4.12 -9.70
N ARG A 268 29.78 -2.91 -9.16
CA ARG A 268 30.89 -2.00 -8.82
C ARG A 268 31.89 -2.61 -7.85
N ALA A 269 31.43 -3.41 -6.90
CA ALA A 269 32.32 -4.13 -5.99
C ALA A 269 33.05 -5.28 -6.72
N ARG A 270 32.33 -6.03 -7.57
CA ARG A 270 32.94 -7.06 -8.43
C ARG A 270 34.04 -6.51 -9.33
N ASP A 271 33.83 -5.33 -9.92
CA ASP A 271 34.79 -4.67 -10.82
C ASP A 271 36.07 -4.22 -10.09
N ARG A 272 36.00 -4.00 -8.77
CA ARG A 272 37.20 -3.75 -7.93
C ARG A 272 37.96 -5.03 -7.55
N GLY A 273 37.41 -6.20 -7.86
CA GLY A 273 37.99 -7.50 -7.50
C GLY A 273 37.46 -8.08 -6.19
N ASP A 274 36.45 -7.45 -5.57
CA ASP A 274 35.85 -7.94 -4.32
C ASP A 274 35.23 -9.34 -4.54
N SER A 275 35.26 -10.21 -3.53
CA SER A 275 34.60 -11.52 -3.57
C SER A 275 33.08 -11.40 -3.73
N PHE A 276 32.40 -12.52 -4.00
CA PHE A 276 30.95 -12.52 -4.17
C PHE A 276 30.23 -11.99 -2.92
N GLU A 277 30.63 -12.49 -1.74
CA GLU A 277 30.02 -12.07 -0.48
C GLU A 277 30.36 -10.62 -0.13
N GLU A 278 31.61 -10.17 -0.34
CA GLU A 278 31.99 -8.75 -0.17
C GLU A 278 31.17 -7.83 -1.08
N SER A 279 30.95 -8.25 -2.32
CA SER A 279 30.14 -7.49 -3.27
C SER A 279 28.67 -7.45 -2.89
N LEU A 280 28.13 -8.55 -2.34
CA LEU A 280 26.80 -8.56 -1.76
C LEU A 280 26.70 -7.55 -0.62
N ARG A 281 27.73 -7.44 0.25
CA ARG A 281 27.67 -6.53 1.40
C ARG A 281 27.28 -5.11 1.01
N LEU A 282 27.86 -4.61 -0.08
CA LEU A 282 27.58 -3.25 -0.57
C LEU A 282 26.11 -3.07 -1.00
N ALA A 283 25.55 -4.05 -1.73
CA ALA A 283 24.15 -4.01 -2.13
C ALA A 283 23.20 -4.16 -0.93
N LEU A 284 23.52 -5.05 0.01
CA LEU A 284 22.70 -5.26 1.21
C LEU A 284 22.71 -4.03 2.14
N LYS A 285 23.86 -3.37 2.28
CA LYS A 285 23.96 -2.09 2.98
C LYS A 285 23.04 -1.04 2.36
N ALA A 286 22.97 -0.96 1.02
CA ALA A 286 22.06 -0.06 0.32
C ALA A 286 20.58 -0.39 0.59
N VAL A 287 20.22 -1.66 0.75
CA VAL A 287 18.86 -2.08 1.17
C VAL A 287 18.52 -1.54 2.56
N LEU A 288 19.43 -1.66 3.53
CA LEU A 288 19.21 -1.29 4.94
C LEU A 288 19.24 0.22 5.22
N ILE A 289 19.78 1.03 4.30
CA ILE A 289 19.76 2.50 4.42
C ILE A 289 18.76 3.17 3.48
N SER A 290 18.01 2.37 2.70
CA SER A 290 17.01 2.88 1.77
C SER A 290 15.90 3.61 2.52
N PRO A 291 15.34 4.71 1.99
CA PRO A 291 14.13 5.32 2.53
C PRO A 291 12.98 4.32 2.69
N HIS A 292 12.87 3.34 1.79
CA HIS A 292 11.84 2.29 1.88
C HIS A 292 12.05 1.32 3.05
N PHE A 293 13.25 1.23 3.60
CA PHE A 293 13.51 0.47 4.81
C PHE A 293 13.35 1.36 6.06
N LEU A 294 13.97 2.53 6.03
CA LEU A 294 14.09 3.43 7.17
C LEU A 294 12.80 4.18 7.52
N PHE A 295 11.83 4.30 6.61
CA PHE A 295 10.61 5.09 6.86
C PHE A 295 9.34 4.23 6.81
N LEU A 296 8.33 4.69 7.55
CA LEU A 296 6.94 4.23 7.55
C LEU A 296 6.00 5.34 7.07
#